data_AF-A0A0B6YTY1-F1
#
_entry.id   AF-A0A0B6YTY1-F1
#
_cell.length_a   1.000
_cell.length_b   1.000
_cell.length_c   1.000
_cell.angle_alpha   90.00
_cell.angle_beta   90.00
_cell.angle_gamma   90.00
#
_symmetry.space_group_name_H-M   'P 1'
#
loop_
_entity.id
_entity.type
_entity.pdbx_description
1 polymer ?
#
loop_
_entity_poly.entity_id
_entity_poly.type
_entity_poly.pdbx_seq_one_letter_code
_entity_poly.pdbx_strand_id
1 'polypeptide(L)'
;YSDKMTANFLDYNTFLIIHENQLTSSGVPQRYWHTLFTKLKSELYDAGMVFEMQQDSEKANNSINGGWKVVSTSYHALRPDDSMHIFLIDHAWTYELEDMRAALDAIPGLVDRMMNLMNINPDELNKEEQKETVLETMWIFNQTYSFGNFDLGSDAAKPKWYIMDEFGSRIQHSDKPSFRIAPFFFAGAGIAFSIMWPIVKVSKGDEVTR
;
A
#
# COMPACT_ATOMS: atom_id res chain seq x y z
N TYR A 1 -34.84 -8.25 19.28
CA TYR A 1 -34.97 -8.37 17.81
C TYR A 1 -34.10 -7.31 17.17
N SER A 2 -32.79 -7.52 17.30
CA SER A 2 -31.70 -6.75 16.70
C SER A 2 -30.81 -7.82 16.11
N ASP A 3 -30.50 -7.70 14.82
CA ASP A 3 -29.35 -8.27 14.11
C ASP A 3 -29.74 -8.71 12.70
N LYS A 4 -28.86 -8.32 11.76
CA LYS A 4 -28.91 -8.46 10.29
C LYS A 4 -29.35 -7.22 9.49
N MET A 5 -28.64 -6.11 9.70
CA MET A 5 -28.36 -5.14 8.63
C MET A 5 -26.85 -5.15 8.33
N THR A 6 -26.32 -6.32 7.97
CA THR A 6 -24.93 -6.47 7.53
C THR A 6 -24.92 -7.10 6.14
N ALA A 7 -24.15 -6.48 5.24
CA ALA A 7 -24.06 -6.70 3.79
C ALA A 7 -25.11 -5.98 2.93
N ASN A 8 -25.11 -4.64 2.96
CA ASN A 8 -25.60 -3.89 1.80
C ASN A 8 -24.59 -4.11 0.67
N PHE A 9 -24.97 -4.91 -0.33
CA PHE A 9 -24.15 -5.17 -1.51
C PHE A 9 -23.82 -3.84 -2.19
N LEU A 10 -22.60 -3.32 -2.01
CA LEU A 10 -22.12 -2.22 -2.84
C LEU A 10 -22.18 -2.72 -4.29
N ASP A 11 -23.07 -2.13 -5.09
CA ASP A 11 -23.05 -2.27 -6.54
C ASP A 11 -22.09 -1.23 -7.14
N TYR A 12 -21.77 -1.38 -8.43
CA TYR A 12 -20.79 -0.51 -9.07
C TYR A 12 -21.25 0.96 -9.10
N ASN A 13 -22.56 1.21 -9.19
CA ASN A 13 -23.10 2.57 -9.20
C ASN A 13 -22.91 3.26 -7.84
N THR A 14 -23.19 2.54 -6.75
CA THR A 14 -22.97 3.00 -5.38
C THR A 14 -21.49 3.24 -5.13
N PHE A 15 -20.62 2.35 -5.63
CA PHE A 15 -19.17 2.55 -5.58
C PHE A 15 -18.76 3.88 -6.23
N LEU A 16 -19.27 4.18 -7.44
CA LEU A 16 -18.94 5.43 -8.12
C LEU A 16 -19.45 6.67 -7.36
N ILE A 17 -20.69 6.64 -6.88
CA ILE A 17 -21.26 7.75 -6.08
C ILE A 17 -20.35 8.11 -4.88
N ILE A 18 -19.79 7.09 -4.22
CA ILE A 18 -18.95 7.28 -3.04
C ILE A 18 -17.51 7.65 -3.40
N HIS A 19 -16.94 7.00 -4.43
CA HIS A 19 -15.50 7.00 -4.68
C HIS A 19 -15.04 7.80 -5.90
N GLU A 20 -15.93 8.33 -6.76
CA GLU A 20 -15.54 9.06 -7.97
C GLU A 20 -14.58 10.22 -7.70
N ASN A 21 -14.84 11.02 -6.65
CA ASN A 21 -13.95 12.11 -6.25
C ASN A 21 -12.57 11.62 -5.80
N GLN A 22 -12.50 10.50 -5.09
CA GLN A 22 -11.24 9.90 -4.65
C GLN A 22 -10.46 9.34 -5.84
N LEU A 23 -11.14 8.62 -6.74
CA LEU A 23 -10.54 8.07 -7.97
C LEU A 23 -9.97 9.17 -8.86
N THR A 24 -10.73 10.25 -9.05
CA THR A 24 -10.36 11.36 -9.92
C THR A 24 -9.22 12.17 -9.31
N SER A 25 -9.29 12.51 -8.01
CA SER A 25 -8.24 13.27 -7.33
C SER A 25 -6.92 12.50 -7.23
N SER A 26 -6.97 11.18 -7.05
CA SER A 26 -5.79 10.29 -7.12
C SER A 26 -5.25 10.08 -8.54
N GLY A 27 -5.97 10.55 -9.57
CA GLY A 27 -5.58 10.44 -10.96
C GLY A 27 -5.72 9.04 -11.54
N VAL A 28 -6.61 8.21 -11.00
CA VAL A 28 -6.86 6.84 -11.47
C VAL A 28 -7.66 6.89 -12.78
N PRO A 29 -7.12 6.39 -13.92
CA PRO A 29 -7.87 6.37 -15.16
C PRO A 29 -9.18 5.55 -15.08
N GLN A 30 -10.28 6.08 -15.64
CA GLN A 30 -11.62 5.48 -15.58
C GLN A 30 -11.68 4.02 -16.02
N ARG A 31 -10.82 3.61 -16.95
CA ARG A 31 -10.71 2.22 -17.42
C ARG A 31 -10.45 1.21 -16.30
N TYR A 32 -9.81 1.63 -15.21
CA TYR A 32 -9.47 0.77 -14.08
C TYR A 32 -10.58 0.67 -13.04
N TRP A 33 -11.56 1.57 -13.04
CA TRP A 33 -12.50 1.72 -11.93
C TRP A 33 -13.34 0.47 -11.69
N HIS A 34 -13.81 -0.17 -12.76
CA HIS A 34 -14.59 -1.41 -12.63
C HIS A 34 -13.76 -2.57 -12.11
N THR A 35 -12.56 -2.78 -12.68
CA THR A 35 -11.61 -3.80 -12.19
C THR A 35 -11.25 -3.58 -10.73
N LEU A 36 -10.94 -2.34 -10.35
CA LEU A 36 -10.63 -1.97 -8.98
C LEU A 36 -11.79 -2.30 -8.03
N PHE A 37 -13.02 -1.94 -8.41
CA PHE A 37 -14.22 -2.28 -7.64
C PHE A 37 -14.35 -3.80 -7.46
N THR A 38 -14.18 -4.60 -8.52
CA THR A 38 -14.22 -6.07 -8.44
C THR A 38 -13.15 -6.61 -7.49
N LYS A 39 -11.94 -6.08 -7.56
CA LYS A 39 -10.82 -6.49 -6.70
C LYS A 39 -11.08 -6.14 -5.23
N LEU A 40 -11.51 -4.91 -4.94
CA LEU A 40 -11.84 -4.47 -3.59
C LEU A 40 -12.99 -5.28 -2.99
N LYS A 41 -14.06 -5.50 -3.77
CA LYS A 41 -15.23 -6.28 -3.32
C LYS A 41 -14.91 -7.74 -3.03
N SER A 42 -13.92 -8.30 -3.73
CA SER A 42 -13.56 -9.72 -3.63
C SER A 42 -12.26 -9.94 -2.85
N GLU A 43 -11.68 -8.89 -2.26
CA GLU A 43 -10.37 -8.91 -1.60
C GLU A 43 -9.30 -9.62 -2.46
N LEU A 44 -9.26 -9.29 -3.75
CA LEU A 44 -8.38 -9.94 -4.72
C LEU A 44 -7.01 -9.26 -4.79
N TYR A 45 -6.01 -9.90 -4.18
CA TYR A 45 -4.61 -9.51 -4.22
C TYR A 45 -3.82 -10.32 -5.25
N ASP A 46 -3.74 -9.82 -6.47
CA ASP A 46 -3.13 -10.52 -7.60
C ASP A 46 -1.75 -9.97 -8.01
N ALA A 47 -1.18 -9.03 -7.25
CA ALA A 47 0.16 -8.50 -7.50
C ALA A 47 1.22 -9.60 -7.58
N GLY A 48 1.15 -10.61 -6.70
CA GLY A 48 2.07 -11.75 -6.69
C GLY A 48 2.00 -12.67 -7.92
N MET A 49 1.00 -12.49 -8.78
CA MET A 49 0.91 -13.23 -10.05
C MET A 49 1.80 -12.64 -11.15
N VAL A 50 2.18 -11.37 -11.05
CA VAL A 50 2.87 -10.62 -12.11
C VAL A 50 4.10 -9.87 -11.63
N PHE A 51 4.38 -9.88 -10.32
CA PHE A 51 5.55 -9.24 -9.74
C PHE A 51 6.32 -10.18 -8.80
N GLU A 52 7.61 -9.92 -8.65
CA GLU A 52 8.49 -10.62 -7.72
C GLU A 52 9.45 -9.62 -7.05
N MET A 53 9.70 -9.83 -5.75
CA MET A 53 10.71 -9.09 -5.01
C MET A 53 12.08 -9.75 -5.19
N GLN A 54 13.09 -8.97 -5.55
CA GLN A 54 14.46 -9.43 -5.70
C GLN A 54 15.39 -8.59 -4.85
N GLN A 55 16.37 -9.23 -4.22
CA GLN A 55 17.41 -8.56 -3.44
C GLN A 55 18.75 -8.69 -4.16
N ASP A 56 19.40 -7.55 -4.40
CA ASP A 56 20.77 -7.49 -4.87
C ASP A 56 21.71 -7.59 -3.66
N SER A 57 22.31 -8.76 -3.45
CA SER A 57 23.19 -9.05 -2.30
C SER A 57 24.42 -8.14 -2.27
N GLU A 58 24.91 -7.68 -3.41
CA GLU A 58 26.08 -6.79 -3.47
C GLU A 58 25.73 -5.38 -2.98
N LYS A 59 24.47 -4.96 -3.17
CA LYS A 59 23.95 -3.66 -2.72
C LYS A 59 23.29 -3.68 -1.35
N ALA A 60 23.06 -4.87 -0.78
CA ALA A 60 22.31 -5.03 0.45
C ALA A 60 22.86 -4.19 1.62
N ASN A 61 24.19 -4.11 1.76
CA ASN A 61 24.84 -3.37 2.84
C ASN A 61 25.01 -1.87 2.58
N ASN A 62 24.88 -1.43 1.33
CA ASN A 62 25.20 -0.05 0.91
C ASN A 62 23.96 0.75 0.48
N SER A 63 22.80 0.10 0.39
CA SER A 63 21.56 0.74 -0.03
C SER A 63 20.61 0.89 1.15
N ILE A 64 20.03 2.08 1.28
CA ILE A 64 19.00 2.41 2.31
C ILE A 64 17.83 1.41 2.25
N ASN A 65 17.52 0.88 1.05
CA ASN A 65 16.45 -0.09 0.87
C ASN A 65 16.87 -1.56 1.07
N GLY A 66 18.11 -1.84 1.48
CA GLY A 66 18.63 -3.20 1.65
C GLY A 66 18.87 -3.95 0.33
N GLY A 67 19.05 -3.25 -0.79
CA GLY A 67 19.28 -3.83 -2.12
C GLY A 67 18.02 -4.40 -2.77
N TRP A 68 16.84 -4.15 -2.19
CA TRP A 68 15.58 -4.68 -2.70
C TRP A 68 15.04 -3.91 -3.89
N LYS A 69 14.44 -4.64 -4.83
CA LYS A 69 13.67 -4.12 -5.96
C LYS A 69 12.47 -5.03 -6.25
N VAL A 70 11.50 -4.51 -6.97
CA VAL A 70 10.38 -5.27 -7.51
C VAL A 70 10.53 -5.34 -9.02
N VAL A 71 10.35 -6.52 -9.61
CA VAL A 71 10.40 -6.71 -11.06
C VAL A 71 9.11 -7.34 -11.58
N SER A 72 8.76 -7.04 -12.83
CA SER A 72 7.65 -7.71 -13.52
C SER A 72 8.04 -9.13 -13.94
N THR A 73 7.22 -10.11 -13.59
CA THR A 73 7.35 -11.51 -14.03
C THR A 73 6.33 -11.89 -15.10
N SER A 74 5.39 -10.99 -15.41
CA SER A 74 4.32 -11.22 -16.38
C SER A 74 4.84 -11.63 -17.76
N TYR A 75 4.23 -12.64 -18.37
CA TYR A 75 4.56 -13.07 -19.73
C TYR A 75 4.17 -12.00 -20.78
N HIS A 76 3.05 -11.32 -20.56
CA HIS A 76 2.61 -10.20 -21.38
C HIS A 76 2.99 -8.88 -20.72
N ALA A 77 3.38 -7.89 -21.52
CA ALA A 77 3.74 -6.59 -20.99
C ALA A 77 2.55 -5.95 -20.26
N LEU A 78 2.81 -5.40 -19.08
CA LEU A 78 1.86 -4.60 -18.33
C LEU A 78 1.75 -3.25 -19.03
N ARG A 79 0.52 -2.83 -19.34
CA ARG A 79 0.26 -1.66 -20.17
C ARG A 79 -0.75 -0.70 -19.52
N PRO A 80 -0.54 0.62 -19.64
CA PRO A 80 -1.46 1.62 -19.10
C PRO A 80 -2.86 1.64 -19.71
N ASP A 81 -3.04 1.02 -20.89
CA ASP A 81 -4.30 1.02 -21.61
C ASP A 81 -5.15 -0.24 -21.39
N ASP A 82 -4.61 -1.24 -20.69
CA ASP A 82 -5.30 -2.47 -20.33
C ASP A 82 -5.91 -2.35 -18.93
N SER A 83 -7.24 -2.48 -18.85
CA SER A 83 -8.03 -2.28 -17.63
C SER A 83 -7.74 -3.27 -16.50
N MET A 84 -7.03 -4.37 -16.77
CA MET A 84 -6.71 -5.37 -15.75
C MET A 84 -5.48 -5.01 -14.92
N HIS A 85 -4.63 -4.10 -15.40
CA HIS A 85 -3.36 -3.75 -14.74
C HIS A 85 -3.51 -2.69 -13.63
N ILE A 86 -4.44 -2.91 -12.71
CA ILE A 86 -4.51 -2.16 -11.44
C ILE A 86 -4.42 -3.14 -10.29
N PHE A 87 -3.58 -2.88 -9.31
CA PHE A 87 -3.24 -3.81 -8.23
C PHE A 87 -3.47 -3.19 -6.86
N LEU A 88 -3.81 -4.04 -5.88
CA LEU A 88 -3.96 -3.65 -4.49
C LEU A 88 -2.65 -3.93 -3.75
N ILE A 89 -2.30 -3.02 -2.84
CA ILE A 89 -1.18 -3.12 -1.91
C ILE A 89 -1.74 -2.88 -0.52
N ASP A 90 -1.50 -3.81 0.40
CA ASP A 90 -1.98 -3.69 1.76
C ASP A 90 -1.14 -2.69 2.57
N HIS A 91 -1.72 -2.23 3.67
CA HIS A 91 -1.02 -1.46 4.68
C HIS A 91 -0.63 -2.41 5.82
N ALA A 92 0.66 -2.63 6.01
CA ALA A 92 1.16 -3.47 7.11
C ALA A 92 0.89 -2.83 8.47
N TRP A 93 0.89 -1.50 8.52
CA TRP A 93 0.65 -0.73 9.73
C TRP A 93 0.07 0.64 9.37
N THR A 94 -1.03 1.02 10.02
CA THR A 94 -1.68 2.34 9.91
C THR A 94 -1.87 2.92 11.30
N TYR A 95 -1.55 4.19 11.51
CA TYR A 95 -1.54 4.82 12.82
C TYR A 95 -1.75 6.34 12.77
N GLU A 96 -2.18 6.92 13.89
CA GLU A 96 -2.06 8.36 14.18
C GLU A 96 -0.75 8.60 14.92
N LEU A 97 -0.11 9.76 14.71
CA LEU A 97 1.23 10.03 15.25
C LEU A 97 1.29 9.86 16.79
N GLU A 98 0.21 10.21 17.47
CA GLU A 98 0.05 10.10 18.93
C GLU A 98 0.06 8.64 19.43
N ASP A 99 -0.44 7.71 18.60
CA ASP A 99 -0.61 6.30 18.97
C ASP A 99 0.53 5.40 18.47
N MET A 100 1.44 5.95 17.65
CA MET A 100 2.52 5.20 16.98
C MET A 100 3.31 4.33 17.95
N ARG A 101 3.80 4.90 19.05
CA ARG A 101 4.60 4.13 20.02
C ARG A 101 3.75 3.09 20.75
N ALA A 102 2.55 3.47 21.19
CA ALA A 102 1.64 2.57 21.88
C ALA A 102 1.23 1.37 21.01
N ALA A 103 1.15 1.54 19.69
CA ALA A 103 0.86 0.45 18.76
C ALA A 103 1.94 -0.64 18.75
N LEU A 104 3.23 -0.28 18.92
CA LEU A 104 4.32 -1.26 19.01
C LEU A 104 4.23 -2.13 20.28
N ASP A 105 3.57 -1.64 21.32
CA ASP A 105 3.29 -2.40 22.54
C ASP A 105 2.00 -3.23 22.42
N ALA A 106 0.97 -2.65 21.80
CA ALA A 106 -0.39 -3.18 21.81
C ALA A 106 -0.65 -4.24 20.72
N ILE A 107 0.03 -4.15 19.57
CA ILE A 107 -0.23 -5.02 18.41
C ILE A 107 0.76 -6.19 18.42
N PRO A 108 0.28 -7.44 18.65
CA PRO A 108 1.16 -8.61 18.70
C PRO A 108 1.90 -8.82 17.38
N GLY A 109 3.23 -8.99 17.46
CA GLY A 109 4.08 -9.27 16.30
C GLY A 109 4.39 -8.06 15.41
N LEU A 110 3.86 -6.87 15.72
CA LEU A 110 4.12 -5.67 14.90
C LEU A 110 5.60 -5.31 14.85
N VAL A 111 6.28 -5.31 16.00
CA VAL A 111 7.73 -5.04 16.07
C VAL A 111 8.50 -6.00 15.17
N ASP A 112 8.25 -7.31 15.29
CA ASP A 112 8.96 -8.32 14.51
C ASP A 112 8.69 -8.16 12.99
N ARG A 113 7.45 -7.83 12.61
CA ARG A 113 7.10 -7.53 11.21
C ARG A 113 7.83 -6.29 10.69
N MET A 114 7.86 -5.20 11.46
CA MET A 114 8.54 -3.95 11.07
C MET A 114 10.04 -4.15 10.97
N MET A 115 10.66 -4.87 11.90
CA MET A 115 12.08 -5.25 11.85
C MET A 115 12.42 -5.98 10.54
N ASN A 116 11.63 -7.00 10.19
CA ASN A 116 11.82 -7.76 8.94
C ASN A 116 11.64 -6.87 7.69
N LEU A 117 10.59 -6.05 7.67
CA LEU A 117 10.29 -5.15 6.55
C LEU A 117 11.41 -4.10 6.36
N MET A 118 11.97 -3.61 7.46
CA MET A 118 13.04 -2.61 7.49
C MET A 118 14.45 -3.22 7.36
N ASN A 119 14.58 -4.55 7.25
CA ASN A 119 15.86 -5.28 7.23
C ASN A 119 16.74 -5.01 8.47
N ILE A 120 16.12 -4.86 9.64
CA ILE A 120 16.85 -4.67 10.90
C ILE A 120 17.15 -6.05 11.49
N ASN A 121 18.41 -6.33 11.80
CA ASN A 121 18.80 -7.58 12.46
C ASN A 121 18.43 -7.53 13.96
N PRO A 122 17.60 -8.46 14.48
CA PRO A 122 17.23 -8.47 15.89
C PRO A 122 18.31 -9.03 16.83
N ASP A 123 19.33 -9.73 16.33
CA ASP A 123 20.26 -10.55 17.15
C ASP A 123 21.03 -9.76 18.22
N GLU A 124 21.24 -8.46 18.00
CA GLU A 124 21.99 -7.58 18.89
C GLU A 124 21.10 -6.63 19.71
N LEU A 125 19.77 -6.73 19.58
CA LEU A 125 18.83 -5.76 20.14
C LEU A 125 17.85 -6.43 21.12
N ASN A 126 17.73 -5.86 22.31
CA ASN A 126 16.63 -6.18 23.22
C ASN A 126 15.30 -5.61 22.70
N LYS A 127 14.18 -5.96 23.34
CA LYS A 127 12.84 -5.57 22.84
C LYS A 127 12.57 -4.06 22.83
N GLU A 128 13.15 -3.28 23.75
CA GLU A 128 13.02 -1.82 23.71
C GLU A 128 13.91 -1.21 22.62
N GLU A 129 15.14 -1.72 22.47
CA GLU A 129 16.05 -1.31 21.38
C GLU A 129 15.42 -1.59 20.00
N GLN A 130 14.78 -2.74 19.82
CA GLN A 130 14.04 -3.07 18.59
C GLN A 130 12.95 -2.04 18.29
N LYS A 131 12.18 -1.61 19.30
CA LYS A 131 11.14 -0.58 19.12
C LYS A 131 11.76 0.76 18.72
N GLU A 132 12.82 1.21 19.41
CA GLU A 132 13.50 2.45 19.05
C GLU A 132 14.04 2.39 17.62
N THR A 133 14.71 1.31 17.24
CA THR A 133 15.26 1.17 15.89
C THR A 133 14.15 1.18 14.82
N VAL A 134 12.99 0.57 15.10
CA VAL A 134 11.81 0.67 14.21
C VAL A 134 11.35 2.13 14.08
N LEU A 135 11.20 2.85 15.19
CA LEU A 135 10.76 4.26 15.18
C LEU A 135 11.77 5.19 14.49
N GLU A 136 13.07 4.92 14.61
CA GLU A 136 14.14 5.67 13.95
C GLU A 136 14.24 5.36 12.45
N THR A 137 13.83 4.17 12.01
CA THR A 137 13.96 3.70 10.61
C THR A 137 12.70 3.95 9.78
N MET A 138 11.52 3.94 10.42
CA MET A 138 10.24 3.95 9.72
C MET A 138 9.99 5.14 8.80
N TRP A 139 10.67 6.28 8.99
CA TRP A 139 10.51 7.46 8.14
C TRP A 139 10.72 7.18 6.64
N ILE A 140 11.55 6.20 6.30
CA ILE A 140 11.83 5.78 4.91
C ILE A 140 10.58 5.14 4.26
N PHE A 141 9.77 4.46 5.08
CA PHE A 141 8.63 3.66 4.65
C PHE A 141 7.30 4.40 4.81
N ASN A 142 7.29 5.41 5.67
CA ASN A 142 6.11 6.16 6.02
C ASN A 142 5.54 6.92 4.83
N GLN A 143 4.24 6.75 4.66
CA GLN A 143 3.40 7.53 3.80
C GLN A 143 2.26 8.12 4.62
N THR A 144 1.54 9.09 4.06
CA THR A 144 0.39 9.69 4.73
C THR A 144 -0.78 9.87 3.77
N TYR A 145 -1.98 9.82 4.33
CA TYR A 145 -3.18 10.29 3.70
C TYR A 145 -4.03 11.05 4.71
N SER A 146 -4.86 11.96 4.20
CA SER A 146 -5.99 12.49 4.94
C SER A 146 -7.22 12.30 4.06
N PHE A 147 -8.03 11.29 4.39
CA PHE A 147 -9.35 11.20 3.81
C PHE A 147 -10.20 12.19 4.59
N GLY A 148 -10.63 13.27 3.94
CA GLY A 148 -11.60 14.19 4.55
C GLY A 148 -12.75 13.34 5.10
N ASN A 149 -13.11 13.56 6.37
CA ASN A 149 -14.26 12.87 6.94
C ASN A 149 -15.46 13.18 6.04
N PHE A 150 -16.07 12.16 5.44
CA PHE A 150 -17.26 12.32 4.60
C PHE A 150 -18.37 13.11 5.33
N ASP A 151 -18.38 13.05 6.67
CA ASP A 151 -19.35 13.74 7.53
C ASP A 151 -18.87 15.06 8.17
N LEU A 152 -17.55 15.36 8.24
CA LEU A 152 -17.02 16.48 9.07
C LEU A 152 -16.19 17.52 8.31
N GLY A 153 -16.09 17.42 6.99
CA GLY A 153 -15.31 18.36 6.18
C GLY A 153 -13.80 18.13 6.28
N SER A 154 -13.07 18.67 5.31
CA SER A 154 -11.63 18.44 5.11
C SER A 154 -10.75 18.95 6.24
N ASP A 155 -11.18 20.01 6.94
CA ASP A 155 -10.30 20.80 7.82
C ASP A 155 -10.07 20.14 9.20
N ALA A 156 -10.84 19.11 9.54
CA ALA A 156 -10.74 18.37 10.80
C ALA A 156 -10.08 16.98 10.64
N ALA A 157 -9.75 16.56 9.41
CA ALA A 157 -9.22 15.23 9.16
C ALA A 157 -7.72 15.16 9.51
N LYS A 158 -7.42 14.59 10.69
CA LYS A 158 -6.04 14.31 11.10
C LYS A 158 -5.35 13.43 10.06
N PRO A 159 -4.08 13.70 9.71
CA PRO A 159 -3.32 12.83 8.82
C PRO A 159 -3.15 11.46 9.47
N LYS A 160 -3.49 10.41 8.73
CA LYS A 160 -3.10 9.05 9.09
C LYS A 160 -1.79 8.72 8.40
N TRP A 161 -0.92 8.05 9.12
CA TRP A 161 0.34 7.52 8.63
C TRP A 161 0.17 6.03 8.35
N TYR A 162 0.90 5.54 7.36
CA TYR A 162 0.89 4.12 7.05
C TYR A 162 2.23 3.66 6.45
N ILE A 163 2.50 2.37 6.64
CA ILE A 163 3.57 1.62 6.00
C ILE A 163 2.90 0.55 5.14
N MET A 164 3.27 0.47 3.86
CA MET A 164 2.77 -0.57 2.95
C MET A 164 3.30 -1.95 3.37
N ASP A 165 2.65 -3.00 2.90
CA ASP A 165 3.11 -4.37 3.05
C ASP A 165 4.53 -4.61 2.48
N GLU A 166 5.01 -5.83 2.65
CA GLU A 166 6.34 -6.26 2.23
C GLU A 166 6.57 -5.97 0.74
N PHE A 167 5.54 -6.17 -0.10
CA PHE A 167 5.61 -5.91 -1.54
C PHE A 167 5.69 -4.40 -1.84
N GLY A 168 4.73 -3.61 -1.35
CA GLY A 168 4.65 -2.17 -1.63
C GLY A 168 5.85 -1.40 -1.10
N SER A 169 6.38 -1.83 0.04
CA SER A 169 7.57 -1.24 0.66
C SER A 169 8.87 -1.50 -0.13
N ARG A 170 8.91 -2.51 -1.02
CA ARG A 170 10.07 -2.76 -1.90
C ARG A 170 10.00 -2.03 -3.25
N ILE A 171 8.90 -1.36 -3.57
CA ILE A 171 8.81 -0.55 -4.80
C ILE A 171 9.62 0.73 -4.62
N GLN A 172 10.62 0.91 -5.48
CA GLN A 172 11.59 1.99 -5.35
C GLN A 172 11.13 3.29 -6.02
N HIS A 173 11.68 4.40 -5.55
CA HIS A 173 11.44 5.70 -6.15
C HIS A 173 12.27 5.89 -7.43
N SER A 174 11.71 6.57 -8.43
CA SER A 174 12.44 6.96 -9.65
C SER A 174 11.97 8.31 -10.18
N ASP A 175 12.87 9.09 -10.77
CA ASP A 175 12.51 10.30 -11.53
C ASP A 175 11.70 9.99 -12.80
N LYS A 176 11.72 8.72 -13.25
CA LYS A 176 10.97 8.21 -14.40
C LYS A 176 10.22 6.93 -13.99
N PRO A 177 9.19 7.06 -13.15
CA PRO A 177 8.55 5.91 -12.56
C PRO A 177 7.78 5.08 -13.59
N SER A 178 7.71 3.77 -13.38
CA SER A 178 6.94 2.88 -14.25
C SER A 178 5.49 2.72 -13.81
N PHE A 179 5.20 2.95 -12.54
CA PHE A 179 3.87 2.88 -11.93
C PHE A 179 3.53 4.15 -11.16
N ARG A 180 2.24 4.39 -10.98
CA ARG A 180 1.72 5.32 -9.97
C ARG A 180 1.12 4.52 -8.83
N ILE A 181 1.33 5.00 -7.60
CA ILE A 181 0.73 4.46 -6.38
C ILE A 181 -0.03 5.58 -5.69
N ALA A 182 -1.24 5.31 -5.21
CA ALA A 182 -2.04 6.25 -4.45
C ALA A 182 -2.79 5.55 -3.31
N PRO A 183 -2.93 6.19 -2.13
CA PRO A 183 -3.79 5.67 -1.07
C PRO A 183 -5.26 5.71 -1.51
N PHE A 184 -6.04 4.73 -1.09
CA PHE A 184 -7.46 4.57 -1.41
C PHE A 184 -8.22 4.08 -0.17
N PHE A 185 -9.32 4.72 0.18
CA PHE A 185 -10.19 4.29 1.28
C PHE A 185 -11.42 3.64 0.72
N PHE A 186 -11.60 2.35 1.00
CA PHE A 186 -12.80 1.64 0.59
C PHE A 186 -13.86 1.70 1.70
N ALA A 187 -14.84 2.60 1.53
CA ALA A 187 -15.85 2.91 2.54
C ALA A 187 -16.73 1.71 2.87
N GLY A 188 -16.96 0.81 1.91
CA GLY A 188 -17.74 -0.41 2.13
C GLY A 188 -17.14 -1.36 3.18
N ALA A 189 -15.82 -1.36 3.35
CA ALA A 189 -15.13 -2.15 4.36
C ALA A 189 -14.57 -1.30 5.52
N GLY A 190 -14.48 0.02 5.34
CA GLY A 190 -13.82 0.91 6.31
C GLY A 190 -12.29 0.72 6.37
N ILE A 191 -11.69 0.22 5.27
CA ILE A 191 -10.26 -0.12 5.20
C ILE A 191 -9.56 0.75 4.16
N ALA A 192 -8.30 1.11 4.43
CA ALA A 192 -7.42 1.81 3.51
C ALA A 192 -6.43 0.84 2.86
N PHE A 193 -6.16 1.07 1.58
CA PHE A 193 -5.17 0.35 0.78
C PHE A 193 -4.33 1.34 -0.01
N SER A 194 -3.28 0.85 -0.64
CA SER A 194 -2.65 1.54 -1.76
C SER A 194 -3.06 0.86 -3.06
N ILE A 195 -3.42 1.65 -4.06
CA ILE A 195 -3.71 1.18 -5.41
C ILE A 195 -2.55 1.54 -6.33
N MET A 196 -2.17 0.62 -7.22
CA MET A 196 -1.01 0.74 -8.10
C MET A 196 -1.38 0.41 -9.55
N TRP A 197 -0.97 1.23 -10.51
CA TRP A 197 -1.21 0.99 -11.95
C TRP A 197 -0.06 1.50 -12.82
N PRO A 198 0.23 0.88 -13.98
CA PRO A 198 1.33 1.27 -14.83
C PRO A 198 1.02 2.59 -15.53
N ILE A 199 2.03 3.44 -15.66
CA ILE A 199 1.99 4.69 -16.44
C ILE A 199 2.82 4.63 -17.72
N VAL A 200 3.63 3.58 -17.85
CA VAL A 200 4.35 3.21 -19.09
C VAL A 200 4.18 1.71 -19.33
N LYS A 201 4.57 1.23 -20.52
CA LYS A 201 4.63 -0.21 -20.80
C LYS A 201 5.79 -0.83 -20.00
N VAL A 202 5.52 -1.91 -19.28
CA VAL A 202 6.51 -2.65 -18.46
C VAL A 202 6.57 -4.10 -18.94
N SER A 203 7.75 -4.52 -19.38
CA SER A 203 8.01 -5.87 -19.90
C SER A 203 8.49 -6.80 -18.79
N LYS A 204 8.53 -8.10 -19.07
CA LYS A 204 9.11 -9.08 -18.16
C LYS A 204 10.57 -8.73 -17.84
N GLY A 205 10.92 -8.71 -16.57
CA GLY A 205 12.25 -8.39 -16.05
C GLY A 205 12.48 -6.90 -15.79
N ASP A 206 11.60 -6.02 -16.25
CA ASP A 206 11.70 -4.59 -15.98
C ASP A 206 11.41 -4.30 -14.50
N GLU A 207 12.12 -3.32 -13.95
CA GLU A 207 11.92 -2.85 -12.58
C GLU A 207 10.64 -2.02 -12.44
N VAL A 208 9.96 -2.23 -11.32
CA VAL A 208 8.74 -1.53 -10.92
C VAL A 208 9.12 -0.40 -9.98
N THR A 209 8.82 0.84 -10.38
CA THR A 209 9.18 2.06 -9.64
C THR A 209 8.03 3.06 -9.57
N ARG A 210 8.07 3.97 -8.58
CA ARG A 210 7.03 4.98 -8.29
C ARG A 210 7.57 6.40 -8.14
#